data_AF-A0A6I7P3C5-F1
#
_entry.id   AF-A0A6I7P3C5-F1
#
_cell.length_a   1.000
_cell.length_b   1.000
_cell.length_c   1.000
_cell.angle_alpha   90.00
_cell.angle_beta   90.00
_cell.angle_gamma   90.00
#
_symmetry.space_group_name_H-M   'P 1'
#
loop_
_entity.id
_entity.type
_entity.pdbx_description
1 polymer ?
#
loop_
_entity_poly.entity_id
_entity_poly.type
_entity_poly.pdbx_seq_one_letter_code
_entity_poly.pdbx_strand_id
1 'polypeptide(L)'
;MRNYSALLVLVAVFLFSSCEPERVVIESGTAGFDGHHVGYSWAGEANGVPFEESGAFIETILELDEDANILTARVRYWQLVDGYWTTRQSGNAHVTVDFSRTPTPATVGTNYQAGQSMFSIYTANQMSFWAVAVADDGTVAATIVEPLTRYRFEMKFPGDFDFRTEMSELTLGSGLVVPTVRTAGGAWLTPGSWEDLENRHLFELHRYSYVMNDTGVFSEVDGRSSVRAFLQAMGVEFAGDTPISMDPEYGYFGIGGWRGNYEQIERYLVGRNARSVDSLVDWVPDRFNSAINEQNQFGVDVPTGATRTVQNSVDGIAGATVRMSRESTSYQRALVDAGILNESDVIIGRF
;
A
#
# COMPACT_ATOMS: atom_id res chain seq x y z
N MET A 1 -43.54 -63.44 -39.26
CA MET A 1 -43.92 -62.61 -40.43
C MET A 1 -43.66 -61.14 -40.09
N ARG A 2 -42.92 -60.48 -40.98
CA ARG A 2 -42.66 -59.03 -41.13
C ARG A 2 -41.72 -58.32 -40.15
N ASN A 3 -40.58 -57.98 -40.74
CA ASN A 3 -39.56 -57.02 -40.36
C ASN A 3 -40.12 -55.61 -40.17
N TYR A 4 -39.57 -54.87 -39.20
CA TYR A 4 -39.21 -53.47 -39.41
C TYR A 4 -37.79 -53.22 -38.93
N SER A 5 -37.04 -52.61 -39.82
CA SER A 5 -35.63 -52.30 -39.79
C SER A 5 -35.31 -51.12 -38.87
N ALA A 6 -34.08 -51.14 -38.35
CA ALA A 6 -33.16 -50.00 -38.25
C ALA A 6 -33.62 -48.74 -37.49
N LEU A 7 -33.07 -48.54 -36.28
CA LEU A 7 -32.36 -47.30 -35.91
C LEU A 7 -31.56 -47.57 -34.62
N LEU A 8 -30.28 -47.91 -34.75
CA LEU A 8 -29.17 -46.98 -34.53
C LEU A 8 -28.91 -46.73 -33.05
N VAL A 9 -27.95 -47.51 -32.57
CA VAL A 9 -27.04 -47.25 -31.46
C VAL A 9 -26.79 -45.74 -31.31
N LEU A 10 -27.58 -45.09 -30.44
CA LEU A 10 -27.22 -43.78 -29.90
C LEU A 10 -26.57 -44.03 -28.56
N VAL A 11 -25.26 -44.27 -28.68
CA VAL A 11 -24.22 -43.99 -27.70
C VAL A 11 -24.71 -42.97 -26.67
N ALA A 12 -24.55 -43.36 -25.40
CA ALA A 12 -24.52 -42.52 -24.24
C ALA A 12 -23.62 -41.28 -24.46
N VAL A 13 -24.21 -40.24 -25.03
CA VAL A 13 -23.63 -38.90 -25.10
C VAL A 13 -24.12 -38.14 -23.88
N PHE A 14 -23.25 -38.14 -22.87
CA PHE A 14 -23.04 -37.03 -21.94
C PHE A 14 -24.28 -36.48 -21.22
N LEU A 15 -24.70 -37.21 -20.19
CA LEU A 15 -25.26 -36.64 -18.96
C LEU A 15 -24.15 -35.98 -18.13
N PHE A 16 -23.46 -35.01 -18.72
CA PHE A 16 -22.71 -33.99 -17.99
C PHE A 16 -23.36 -32.65 -18.31
N SER A 17 -24.60 -32.47 -17.85
CA SER A 17 -25.09 -31.13 -17.63
C SER A 17 -24.26 -30.59 -16.47
N SER A 18 -23.26 -29.80 -16.83
CA SER A 18 -22.46 -29.02 -15.91
C SER A 18 -23.38 -28.31 -14.93
N CYS A 19 -23.17 -28.58 -13.65
CA CYS A 19 -23.53 -27.67 -12.59
C CYS A 19 -22.60 -26.45 -12.77
N GLU A 20 -22.92 -25.58 -13.72
CA GLU A 20 -22.40 -24.22 -13.69
C GLU A 20 -22.98 -23.59 -12.42
N PRO A 21 -22.18 -22.88 -11.61
CA PRO A 21 -22.75 -22.09 -10.53
C PRO A 21 -23.74 -21.15 -11.19
N GLU A 22 -25.00 -21.25 -10.77
CA GLU A 22 -26.07 -20.35 -11.15
C GLU A 22 -25.51 -18.93 -10.97
N ARG A 23 -25.24 -18.25 -12.10
CA ARG A 23 -25.01 -16.82 -12.09
C ARG A 23 -26.30 -16.27 -11.54
N VAL A 24 -26.26 -15.87 -10.26
CA VAL A 24 -27.28 -15.04 -9.65
C VAL A 24 -27.25 -13.75 -10.47
N VAL A 25 -28.10 -13.70 -11.51
CA VAL A 25 -28.53 -12.45 -12.09
C VAL A 25 -29.37 -11.82 -10.99
N ILE A 26 -28.76 -10.91 -10.24
CA ILE A 26 -29.50 -10.00 -9.38
C ILE A 26 -30.34 -9.19 -10.37
N GLU A 27 -31.62 -9.53 -10.49
CA GLU A 27 -32.58 -8.67 -11.19
C GLU A 27 -32.45 -7.29 -10.56
N SER A 28 -32.05 -6.32 -11.38
CA SER A 28 -31.93 -4.93 -10.96
C SER A 28 -33.25 -4.50 -10.33
N GLY A 29 -33.14 -4.06 -9.07
CA GLY A 29 -34.19 -3.34 -8.40
C GLY A 29 -34.63 -2.13 -9.23
N THR A 30 -35.79 -1.62 -8.83
CA THR A 30 -36.45 -0.39 -9.32
C THR A 30 -35.52 0.70 -9.86
N ALA A 31 -35.96 1.42 -10.90
CA ALA A 31 -35.25 2.54 -11.52
C ALA A 31 -34.50 3.42 -10.49
N GLY A 32 -33.18 3.26 -10.44
CA GLY A 32 -32.31 3.81 -9.41
C GLY A 32 -30.89 3.27 -9.56
N PHE A 33 -29.97 3.80 -8.75
CA PHE A 33 -28.56 3.34 -8.70
C PHE A 33 -28.31 2.39 -7.53
N ASP A 34 -29.36 1.86 -6.90
CA ASP A 34 -29.24 1.09 -5.68
C ASP A 34 -28.55 -0.25 -5.90
N GLY A 35 -27.66 -0.60 -4.97
CA GLY A 35 -27.05 -1.92 -4.97
C GLY A 35 -25.57 -1.95 -4.69
N HIS A 36 -25.00 -3.12 -4.96
CA HIS A 36 -23.62 -3.47 -4.71
C HIS A 36 -22.84 -3.48 -6.02
N HIS A 37 -21.85 -2.60 -6.14
CA HIS A 37 -21.12 -2.39 -7.38
C HIS A 37 -19.63 -2.60 -7.20
N VAL A 38 -19.01 -3.30 -8.16
CA VAL A 38 -17.59 -3.66 -8.06
C VAL A 38 -16.84 -3.31 -9.33
N GLY A 39 -15.73 -2.59 -9.17
CA GLY A 39 -14.80 -2.29 -10.24
C GLY A 39 -13.39 -2.73 -9.93
N TYR A 40 -12.62 -3.06 -10.96
CA TYR A 40 -11.29 -3.61 -10.85
C TYR A 40 -10.25 -2.83 -11.67
N SER A 41 -8.99 -2.91 -11.28
CA SER A 41 -7.85 -2.60 -12.13
C SER A 41 -6.71 -3.55 -11.78
N TRP A 42 -5.84 -3.90 -12.73
CA TRP A 42 -4.86 -4.96 -12.51
C TRP A 42 -3.48 -4.64 -13.07
N ALA A 43 -2.47 -5.34 -12.54
CA ALA A 43 -1.09 -5.17 -12.96
C ALA A 43 -0.92 -5.60 -14.42
N GLY A 44 -0.34 -4.71 -15.22
CA GLY A 44 -0.08 -4.96 -16.64
C GLY A 44 -1.23 -4.59 -17.59
N GLU A 45 -2.36 -4.14 -17.05
CA GLU A 45 -3.55 -3.73 -17.81
C GLU A 45 -3.21 -2.75 -18.96
N ALA A 46 -2.50 -1.68 -18.65
CA ALA A 46 -2.10 -0.67 -19.64
C ALA A 46 -1.16 -1.22 -20.75
N ASN A 47 -0.58 -2.40 -20.54
CA ASN A 47 0.26 -3.10 -21.51
C ASN A 47 -0.47 -4.26 -22.20
N GLY A 48 -1.79 -4.38 -22.02
CA GLY A 48 -2.61 -5.44 -22.62
C GLY A 48 -2.50 -6.80 -21.95
N VAL A 49 -1.96 -6.88 -20.72
CA VAL A 49 -1.93 -8.13 -19.95
C VAL A 49 -3.36 -8.49 -19.53
N PRO A 50 -3.86 -9.71 -19.81
CA PRO A 50 -5.16 -10.16 -19.32
C PRO A 50 -5.23 -10.20 -17.79
N PHE A 51 -6.43 -10.05 -17.23
CA PHE A 51 -6.62 -10.07 -15.76
C PHE A 51 -6.16 -11.39 -15.14
N GLU A 52 -6.41 -12.52 -15.82
CA GLU A 52 -6.08 -13.87 -15.39
C GLU A 52 -4.57 -14.13 -15.31
N GLU A 53 -3.78 -13.36 -16.05
CA GLU A 53 -2.32 -13.41 -16.04
C GLU A 53 -1.70 -12.45 -15.02
N SER A 54 -2.54 -11.66 -14.33
CA SER A 54 -2.07 -10.65 -13.39
C SER A 54 -1.72 -11.23 -12.02
N GLY A 55 -0.55 -10.86 -11.51
CA GLY A 55 -0.12 -11.21 -10.15
C GLY A 55 -0.61 -10.23 -9.07
N ALA A 56 -1.32 -9.17 -9.44
CA ALA A 56 -1.86 -8.19 -8.51
C ALA A 56 -3.04 -7.43 -9.12
N PHE A 57 -4.07 -7.14 -8.32
CA PHE A 57 -5.18 -6.29 -8.73
C PHE A 57 -5.68 -5.44 -7.56
N ILE A 58 -6.48 -4.42 -7.88
CA ILE A 58 -7.20 -3.63 -6.91
C ILE A 58 -8.68 -3.65 -7.26
N GLU A 59 -9.53 -3.73 -6.24
CA GLU A 59 -10.98 -3.65 -6.37
C GLU A 59 -11.51 -2.49 -5.56
N THR A 60 -12.53 -1.81 -6.10
CA THR A 60 -13.37 -0.88 -5.37
C THR A 60 -14.79 -1.43 -5.33
N ILE A 61 -15.36 -1.47 -4.14
CA ILE A 61 -16.71 -1.95 -3.86
C ILE A 61 -17.52 -0.76 -3.34
N LEU A 62 -18.65 -0.48 -3.96
CA LEU A 62 -19.59 0.56 -3.54
C LEU A 62 -20.93 -0.06 -3.17
N GLU A 63 -21.56 0.49 -2.15
CA GLU A 63 -22.99 0.31 -1.88
C GLU A 63 -23.66 1.66 -2.07
N LEU A 64 -24.62 1.73 -2.99
CA LEU A 64 -25.32 2.95 -3.36
C LEU A 64 -26.78 2.86 -2.94
N ASP A 65 -27.39 4.01 -2.62
CA ASP A 65 -28.85 4.14 -2.55
C ASP A 65 -29.45 4.49 -3.93
N GLU A 66 -30.78 4.58 -3.99
CA GLU A 66 -31.52 4.87 -5.23
C GLU A 66 -31.09 6.19 -5.92
N ASP A 67 -30.58 7.14 -5.15
CA ASP A 67 -30.12 8.47 -5.59
C ASP A 67 -28.63 8.52 -5.92
N ALA A 68 -27.93 7.38 -5.92
CA ALA A 68 -26.48 7.25 -6.06
C ALA A 68 -25.66 7.87 -4.92
N ASN A 69 -26.21 8.02 -3.73
CA ASN A 69 -25.40 8.35 -2.55
C ASN A 69 -24.63 7.11 -2.11
N ILE A 70 -23.33 7.28 -1.86
CA ILE A 70 -22.44 6.20 -1.44
C ILE A 70 -22.69 5.91 0.04
N LEU A 71 -23.35 4.80 0.31
CA LEU A 71 -23.62 4.30 1.67
C LEU A 71 -22.38 3.66 2.26
N THR A 72 -21.71 2.82 1.47
CA THR A 72 -20.44 2.19 1.85
C THR A 72 -19.46 2.19 0.69
N ALA A 73 -18.17 2.29 1.01
CA ALA A 73 -17.08 2.16 0.05
C ALA A 73 -16.00 1.26 0.66
N ARG A 74 -15.40 0.38 -0.15
CA ARG A 74 -14.24 -0.44 0.23
C ARG A 74 -13.23 -0.50 -0.90
N VAL A 75 -11.96 -0.36 -0.59
CA VAL A 75 -10.86 -0.48 -1.56
C VAL A 75 -9.88 -1.55 -1.09
N ARG A 76 -9.65 -2.56 -1.93
CA ARG A 76 -8.82 -3.74 -1.61
C ARG A 76 -7.75 -3.96 -2.65
N TYR A 77 -6.50 -4.07 -2.22
CA TYR A 77 -5.39 -4.40 -3.10
C TYR A 77 -4.96 -5.82 -2.81
N TRP A 78 -5.00 -6.64 -3.85
CA TRP A 78 -4.68 -8.05 -3.83
C TRP A 78 -3.35 -8.30 -4.53
N GLN A 79 -2.55 -9.19 -3.96
CA GLN A 79 -1.31 -9.66 -4.55
C GLN A 79 -1.18 -11.16 -4.39
N LEU A 80 -0.63 -11.82 -5.42
CA LEU A 80 -0.23 -13.20 -5.35
C LEU A 80 1.13 -13.32 -4.65
N VAL A 81 1.16 -13.96 -3.49
CA VAL A 81 2.38 -14.26 -2.72
C VAL A 81 2.42 -15.76 -2.49
N ASP A 82 3.49 -16.41 -2.97
CA ASP A 82 3.66 -17.87 -2.87
C ASP A 82 2.46 -18.69 -3.39
N GLY A 83 1.77 -18.16 -4.42
CA GLY A 83 0.60 -18.79 -5.03
C GLY A 83 -0.74 -18.50 -4.33
N TYR A 84 -0.75 -17.68 -3.29
CA TYR A 84 -1.96 -17.30 -2.55
C TYR A 84 -2.28 -15.82 -2.71
N TRP A 85 -3.56 -15.51 -2.95
CA TRP A 85 -4.05 -14.13 -2.96
C TRP A 85 -4.10 -13.60 -1.53
N THR A 86 -3.37 -12.52 -1.27
CA THR A 86 -3.36 -11.83 0.02
C THR A 86 -3.62 -10.34 -0.17
N THR A 87 -4.28 -9.72 0.80
CA THR A 87 -4.53 -8.29 0.78
C THR A 87 -3.34 -7.53 1.35
N ARG A 88 -2.97 -6.44 0.68
CA ARG A 88 -1.95 -5.50 1.15
C ARG A 88 -2.32 -4.84 2.48
N GLN A 89 -3.63 -4.82 2.79
CA GLN A 89 -4.24 -4.24 3.97
C GLN A 89 -4.29 -5.17 5.18
N SER A 90 -3.99 -6.46 5.03
CA SER A 90 -4.13 -7.45 6.11
C SER A 90 -3.39 -7.04 7.39
N GLY A 91 -2.29 -6.29 7.27
CA GLY A 91 -1.53 -5.74 8.40
C GLY A 91 -0.82 -6.81 9.23
N ASN A 92 -1.02 -8.09 8.92
CA ASN A 92 -0.39 -9.20 9.60
C ASN A 92 1.07 -9.31 9.16
N ALA A 93 1.95 -9.50 10.14
CA ALA A 93 3.34 -9.81 9.90
C ALA A 93 3.80 -10.94 10.83
N HIS A 94 4.74 -11.75 10.36
CA HIS A 94 5.56 -12.57 11.21
C HIS A 94 6.94 -11.92 11.29
N VAL A 95 7.37 -11.60 12.51
CA VAL A 95 8.63 -10.90 12.78
C VAL A 95 9.48 -11.76 13.70
N THR A 96 10.73 -11.98 13.32
CA THR A 96 11.76 -12.56 14.20
C THR A 96 13.00 -11.69 14.18
N VAL A 97 13.74 -11.71 15.29
CA VAL A 97 14.93 -10.89 15.50
C VAL A 97 16.12 -11.78 15.87
N ASP A 98 17.23 -11.61 15.16
CA ASP A 98 18.52 -12.25 15.46
C ASP A 98 19.45 -11.20 16.09
N PHE A 99 19.43 -11.12 17.42
CA PHE A 99 20.27 -10.21 18.21
C PHE A 99 21.77 -10.48 18.08
N SER A 100 22.19 -11.64 17.53
CA SER A 100 23.61 -11.91 17.28
C SER A 100 24.15 -11.17 16.06
N ARG A 101 23.27 -10.67 15.18
CA ARG A 101 23.65 -9.92 13.99
C ARG A 101 23.87 -8.46 14.30
N THR A 102 24.81 -7.86 13.59
CA THR A 102 24.97 -6.42 13.50
C THR A 102 24.47 -6.00 12.13
N PRO A 103 23.53 -5.06 12.03
CA PRO A 103 23.01 -4.64 10.73
C PRO A 103 24.13 -4.00 9.90
N THR A 104 24.12 -4.24 8.60
CA THR A 104 25.05 -3.57 7.67
C THR A 104 24.26 -2.84 6.59
N PRO A 105 24.77 -1.69 6.09
CA PRO A 105 24.04 -0.92 5.10
C PRO A 105 23.96 -1.67 3.76
N ALA A 106 22.82 -1.57 3.09
CA ALA A 106 22.68 -1.97 1.69
C ALA A 106 23.56 -1.09 0.79
N THR A 107 23.92 -1.58 -0.40
CA THR A 107 24.43 -0.69 -1.46
C THR A 107 23.24 -0.05 -2.19
N VAL A 108 23.39 1.21 -2.58
CA VAL A 108 22.37 1.94 -3.35
C VAL A 108 22.67 1.92 -4.85
N GLY A 109 21.72 2.41 -5.67
CA GLY A 109 21.89 2.54 -7.11
C GLY A 109 21.64 1.27 -7.92
N THR A 110 22.23 1.23 -9.12
CA THR A 110 22.04 0.15 -10.11
C THR A 110 22.66 -1.17 -9.66
N ASN A 111 23.70 -1.13 -8.84
CA ASN A 111 24.37 -2.30 -8.27
C ASN A 111 23.88 -2.60 -6.85
N TYR A 112 22.57 -2.47 -6.64
CA TYR A 112 21.94 -2.73 -5.34
C TYR A 112 22.26 -4.13 -4.82
N GLN A 113 22.68 -4.19 -3.56
CA GLN A 113 22.85 -5.38 -2.75
C GLN A 113 22.24 -5.11 -1.39
N ALA A 114 21.42 -6.03 -0.91
CA ALA A 114 20.90 -5.95 0.45
C ALA A 114 22.06 -6.05 1.44
N GLY A 115 21.99 -5.25 2.49
CA GLY A 115 22.84 -5.39 3.66
C GLY A 115 22.38 -6.53 4.57
N GLN A 116 23.07 -6.71 5.68
CA GLN A 116 22.69 -7.67 6.70
C GLN A 116 21.60 -7.06 7.58
N SER A 117 20.52 -7.81 7.78
CA SER A 117 19.38 -7.46 8.63
C SER A 117 19.36 -8.35 9.86
N MET A 118 19.04 -7.75 11.01
CA MET A 118 18.67 -8.45 12.24
C MET A 118 17.24 -8.99 12.18
N PHE A 119 16.40 -8.42 11.31
CA PHE A 119 14.97 -8.71 11.25
C PHE A 119 14.60 -9.61 10.07
N SER A 120 13.92 -10.72 10.35
CA SER A 120 13.17 -11.47 9.32
C SER A 120 11.70 -11.08 9.42
N ILE A 121 11.19 -10.40 8.40
CA ILE A 121 9.82 -9.87 8.35
C ILE A 121 9.09 -10.48 7.16
N TYR A 122 8.08 -11.29 7.44
CA TYR A 122 7.16 -11.84 6.44
C TYR A 122 5.82 -11.13 6.53
N THR A 123 5.49 -10.32 5.53
CA THR A 123 4.23 -9.59 5.43
C THR A 123 3.92 -9.27 3.97
N ALA A 124 2.64 -9.07 3.65
CA ALA A 124 2.21 -8.67 2.31
C ALA A 124 2.74 -7.28 1.90
N ASN A 125 3.04 -6.40 2.87
CA ASN A 125 3.58 -5.08 2.59
C ASN A 125 4.28 -4.44 3.80
N GLN A 126 5.44 -3.84 3.55
CA GLN A 126 6.26 -3.21 4.57
C GLN A 126 6.23 -1.66 4.52
N MET A 127 5.41 -1.06 3.67
CA MET A 127 5.25 0.40 3.62
C MET A 127 4.79 0.95 4.98
N SER A 128 5.54 1.88 5.55
CA SER A 128 5.31 2.46 6.88
C SER A 128 5.32 1.45 8.02
N PHE A 129 5.99 0.32 7.82
CA PHE A 129 6.11 -0.73 8.83
C PHE A 129 7.13 -0.34 9.89
N TRP A 130 6.88 -0.74 11.13
CA TRP A 130 7.84 -0.70 12.22
C TRP A 130 7.81 -2.00 13.01
N ALA A 131 8.93 -2.37 13.62
CA ALA A 131 8.99 -3.45 14.61
C ALA A 131 10.07 -3.19 15.67
N VAL A 132 9.88 -3.73 16.85
CA VAL A 132 10.82 -3.62 17.97
C VAL A 132 10.86 -4.92 18.77
N ALA A 133 12.00 -5.25 19.35
CA ALA A 133 12.17 -6.32 20.33
C ALA A 133 13.26 -5.94 21.33
N VAL A 134 13.20 -6.51 22.53
CA VAL A 134 14.22 -6.32 23.56
C VAL A 134 14.67 -7.68 24.06
N ALA A 135 15.97 -7.96 23.98
CA ALA A 135 16.56 -9.19 24.50
C ALA A 135 16.67 -9.18 26.03
N ASP A 136 16.90 -10.35 26.62
CA ASP A 136 17.03 -10.51 28.08
C ASP A 136 18.18 -9.71 28.71
N ASP A 137 19.21 -9.36 27.93
CA ASP A 137 20.33 -8.52 28.37
C ASP A 137 20.05 -7.01 28.24
N GLY A 138 18.84 -6.63 27.83
CA GLY A 138 18.44 -5.25 27.59
C GLY A 138 18.83 -4.72 26.20
N THR A 139 19.43 -5.52 25.32
CA THR A 139 19.69 -5.09 23.95
C THR A 139 18.38 -4.85 23.20
N VAL A 140 18.21 -3.64 22.66
CA VAL A 140 17.05 -3.26 21.87
C VAL A 140 17.37 -3.37 20.39
N ALA A 141 16.49 -4.02 19.63
CA ALA A 141 16.49 -3.98 18.18
C ALA A 141 15.21 -3.28 17.73
N ALA A 142 15.33 -2.23 16.92
CA ALA A 142 14.21 -1.51 16.34
C ALA A 142 14.37 -1.37 14.83
N THR A 143 13.24 -1.34 14.11
CA THR A 143 13.25 -1.09 12.67
C THR A 143 12.07 -0.24 12.23
N ILE A 144 12.31 0.62 11.22
CA ILE A 144 11.32 1.44 10.54
C ILE A 144 11.56 1.31 9.04
N VAL A 145 10.49 1.16 8.26
CA VAL A 145 10.54 1.30 6.81
C VAL A 145 10.20 2.73 6.42
N GLU A 146 11.22 3.49 6.06
CA GLU A 146 11.09 4.92 5.82
C GLU A 146 10.41 5.17 4.46
N PRO A 147 9.39 6.05 4.43
CA PRO A 147 8.48 6.12 3.30
C PRO A 147 9.03 6.72 2.01
N LEU A 148 10.01 7.60 2.11
CA LEU A 148 10.52 8.34 0.96
C LEU A 148 11.61 7.55 0.23
N THR A 149 12.49 6.90 0.97
CA THR A 149 13.57 6.04 0.49
C THR A 149 13.10 4.62 0.21
N ARG A 150 12.06 4.15 0.91
CA ARG A 150 11.58 2.75 0.88
C ARG A 150 12.66 1.75 1.32
N TYR A 151 13.56 2.19 2.20
CA TYR A 151 14.51 1.32 2.87
C TYR A 151 14.04 1.01 4.29
N ARG A 152 14.37 -0.19 4.74
CA ARG A 152 14.31 -0.57 6.13
C ARG A 152 15.53 -0.02 6.84
N PHE A 153 15.31 0.84 7.80
CA PHE A 153 16.31 1.33 8.73
C PHE A 153 16.25 0.48 9.99
N GLU A 154 17.40 0.00 10.44
CA GLU A 154 17.54 -0.81 11.63
C GLU A 154 18.43 -0.11 12.64
N MET A 155 18.06 -0.24 13.90
CA MET A 155 18.73 0.34 15.05
C MET A 155 19.00 -0.78 16.06
N LYS A 156 20.23 -0.83 16.57
CA LYS A 156 20.65 -1.76 17.61
C LYS A 156 21.26 -0.98 18.77
N PHE A 157 20.61 -1.00 19.92
CA PHE A 157 21.09 -0.34 21.13
C PHE A 157 21.50 -1.39 22.16
N PRO A 158 22.74 -1.41 22.66
CA PRO A 158 23.10 -2.28 23.77
C PRO A 158 22.33 -1.89 25.04
N GLY A 159 22.21 -2.80 26.01
CA GLY A 159 21.44 -2.57 27.23
C GLY A 159 21.98 -1.43 28.13
N ASP A 160 23.23 -1.01 27.94
CA ASP A 160 23.87 0.10 28.63
C ASP A 160 23.89 1.42 27.81
N PHE A 161 23.18 1.46 26.68
CA PHE A 161 23.04 2.67 25.86
C PHE A 161 22.38 3.82 26.64
N ASP A 162 22.82 5.06 26.42
CA ASP A 162 22.14 6.23 26.98
C ASP A 162 20.86 6.54 26.20
N PHE A 163 19.74 5.95 26.63
CA PHE A 163 18.43 6.15 25.99
C PHE A 163 17.88 7.59 26.13
N ARG A 164 18.58 8.51 26.81
CA ARG A 164 18.25 9.94 26.84
C ARG A 164 18.83 10.71 25.65
N THR A 165 19.73 10.10 24.89
CA THR A 165 20.26 10.63 23.62
C THR A 165 19.10 11.10 22.73
N GLU A 166 19.24 12.27 22.11
CA GLU A 166 18.21 12.80 21.21
C GLU A 166 18.21 12.03 19.88
N MET A 167 17.02 11.85 19.29
CA MET A 167 16.87 11.22 17.97
C MET A 167 17.61 11.98 16.86
N SER A 168 17.88 13.28 17.04
CA SER A 168 18.66 14.09 16.11
C SER A 168 20.14 13.69 16.05
N GLU A 169 20.66 13.10 17.12
CA GLU A 169 22.03 12.59 17.20
C GLU A 169 22.18 11.23 16.49
N LEU A 170 21.06 10.53 16.27
CA LEU A 170 20.99 9.26 15.54
C LEU A 170 20.96 9.52 14.03
N THR A 171 22.05 10.10 13.52
CA THR A 171 22.21 10.33 12.08
C THR A 171 22.56 9.05 11.35
N LEU A 172 22.36 9.00 10.03
CA LEU A 172 22.78 7.85 9.22
C LEU A 172 24.30 7.61 9.29
N GLY A 173 25.08 8.69 9.43
CA GLY A 173 26.53 8.66 9.58
C GLY A 173 27.01 8.17 10.95
N SER A 174 26.15 8.19 11.98
CA SER A 174 26.48 7.68 13.31
C SER A 174 26.71 6.16 13.35
N GLY A 175 26.19 5.44 12.34
CA GLY A 175 26.18 3.97 12.31
C GLY A 175 25.15 3.32 13.24
N LEU A 176 24.39 4.11 14.02
CA LEU A 176 23.31 3.61 14.88
C LEU A 176 21.99 3.40 14.13
N VAL A 177 21.82 4.09 13.00
CA VAL A 177 20.65 3.98 12.11
C VAL A 177 21.13 3.46 10.76
N VAL A 178 20.89 2.18 10.50
CA VAL A 178 21.50 1.46 9.37
C VAL A 178 20.43 1.09 8.34
N PRO A 179 20.51 1.60 7.09
CA PRO A 179 19.58 1.19 6.03
C PRO A 179 19.97 -0.17 5.44
N THR A 180 19.27 -1.24 5.80
CA THR A 180 19.68 -2.63 5.51
C THR A 180 19.07 -3.21 4.24
N VAL A 181 17.80 -2.90 3.93
CA VAL A 181 17.06 -3.58 2.84
C VAL A 181 16.15 -2.61 2.12
N ARG A 182 16.16 -2.61 0.79
CA ARG A 182 15.14 -1.92 -0.02
C ARG A 182 13.86 -2.75 -0.04
N THR A 183 12.76 -2.20 0.48
CA THR A 183 11.48 -2.91 0.64
C THR A 183 10.56 -2.76 -0.57
N ALA A 184 10.76 -1.72 -1.39
CA ALA A 184 10.03 -1.52 -2.64
C ALA A 184 10.79 -0.61 -3.62
N GLY A 185 10.53 -0.75 -4.93
CA GLY A 185 11.03 0.18 -5.96
C GLY A 185 10.24 1.49 -6.00
N GLY A 186 10.65 2.49 -6.80
CA GLY A 186 9.88 3.73 -6.99
C GLY A 186 9.89 4.70 -5.81
N ALA A 187 11.00 4.71 -5.05
CA ALA A 187 11.24 5.67 -3.97
C ALA A 187 11.22 7.12 -4.50
N TRP A 188 10.77 8.05 -3.65
CA TRP A 188 10.82 9.48 -3.96
C TRP A 188 12.23 10.03 -3.75
N LEU A 189 12.89 9.59 -2.68
CA LEU A 189 14.27 9.91 -2.36
C LEU A 189 15.16 8.73 -2.75
N THR A 190 15.96 8.89 -3.80
CA THR A 190 16.90 7.87 -4.28
C THR A 190 18.33 8.38 -4.10
N PRO A 191 18.95 8.20 -2.93
CA PRO A 191 20.34 8.63 -2.72
C PRO A 191 21.28 7.89 -3.68
N GLY A 192 22.29 8.60 -4.18
CA GLY A 192 23.37 8.01 -4.97
C GLY A 192 24.40 7.31 -4.08
N SER A 193 24.49 7.73 -2.83
CA SER A 193 25.27 7.12 -1.75
C SER A 193 24.60 7.38 -0.39
N TRP A 194 24.90 6.57 0.64
CA TRP A 194 24.45 6.90 1.99
C TRP A 194 25.15 8.13 2.57
N GLU A 195 26.33 8.49 2.05
CA GLU A 195 27.05 9.72 2.42
C GLU A 195 26.21 10.96 2.09
N ASP A 196 25.37 10.91 1.05
CA ASP A 196 24.44 11.99 0.67
C ASP A 196 23.47 12.36 1.82
N LEU A 197 23.24 11.43 2.75
CA LEU A 197 22.29 11.55 3.85
C LEU A 197 22.96 11.37 5.23
N GLU A 198 24.29 11.31 5.31
CA GLU A 198 25.01 10.92 6.55
C GLU A 198 24.71 11.84 7.74
N ASN A 199 24.48 13.14 7.48
CA ASN A 199 24.23 14.15 8.51
C ASN A 199 22.73 14.32 8.80
N ARG A 200 21.88 13.42 8.29
CA ARG A 200 20.43 13.44 8.49
C ARG A 200 20.03 12.33 9.46
N HIS A 201 19.02 12.60 10.28
CA HIS A 201 18.34 11.60 11.08
C HIS A 201 16.99 11.23 10.43
N LEU A 202 16.35 10.16 10.90
CA LEU A 202 15.12 9.62 10.30
C LEU A 202 14.04 10.69 10.06
N PHE A 203 13.75 11.50 11.09
CA PHE A 203 12.71 12.55 11.02
C PHE A 203 13.11 13.79 10.20
N GLU A 204 14.32 13.85 9.64
CA GLU A 204 14.78 14.97 8.79
C GLU A 204 15.55 14.51 7.53
N LEU A 205 15.20 13.34 6.98
CA LEU A 205 15.77 12.88 5.71
C LEU A 205 15.35 13.75 4.51
N HIS A 206 14.16 14.34 4.55
CA HIS A 206 13.60 15.16 3.48
C HIS A 206 12.49 16.08 4.00
N ARG A 207 12.07 17.08 3.21
CA ARG A 207 10.94 17.98 3.54
C ARG A 207 9.58 17.28 3.76
N TYR A 208 9.48 15.98 3.47
CA TYR A 208 8.27 15.17 3.67
C TYR A 208 8.44 14.12 4.78
N SER A 209 9.53 14.17 5.56
CA SER A 209 9.75 13.26 6.69
C SER A 209 8.66 13.39 7.77
N TYR A 210 7.93 14.51 7.76
CA TYR A 210 6.74 14.72 8.58
C TYR A 210 5.69 13.60 8.43
N VAL A 211 5.67 12.87 7.30
CA VAL A 211 4.76 11.75 7.08
C VAL A 211 4.92 10.65 8.14
N MET A 212 6.09 10.55 8.79
CA MET A 212 6.29 9.59 9.88
C MET A 212 5.66 10.04 11.20
N ASN A 213 5.65 11.34 11.49
CA ASN A 213 5.28 11.90 12.80
C ASN A 213 4.12 12.91 12.77
N ASP A 214 3.42 13.07 11.65
CA ASP A 214 2.17 13.86 11.62
C ASP A 214 1.01 13.12 12.30
N THR A 215 1.01 11.78 12.20
CA THR A 215 -0.09 10.92 12.68
C THR A 215 0.41 9.56 13.14
N GLY A 216 -0.41 8.86 13.93
CA GLY A 216 -0.15 7.50 14.37
C GLY A 216 0.85 7.41 15.53
N VAL A 217 1.55 6.28 15.62
CA VAL A 217 2.37 5.93 16.80
C VAL A 217 3.50 6.93 17.08
N PHE A 218 4.02 7.61 16.05
CA PHE A 218 5.12 8.58 16.20
C PHE A 218 4.65 10.04 16.21
N SER A 219 3.35 10.31 16.39
CA SER A 219 2.79 11.68 16.30
C SER A 219 3.37 12.70 17.31
N GLU A 220 3.98 12.21 18.39
CA GLU A 220 4.62 13.04 19.42
C GLU A 220 6.15 12.87 19.43
N VAL A 221 6.74 12.24 18.41
CA VAL A 221 8.17 11.96 18.32
C VAL A 221 8.79 12.74 17.17
N ASP A 222 9.89 13.43 17.46
CA ASP A 222 10.67 14.21 16.49
C ASP A 222 12.18 14.11 16.77
N GLY A 223 12.99 14.93 16.10
CA GLY A 223 14.44 14.96 16.31
C GLY A 223 14.88 15.36 17.73
N ARG A 224 14.05 16.10 18.48
CA ARG A 224 14.37 16.54 19.86
C ARG A 224 13.93 15.53 20.91
N SER A 225 13.11 14.57 20.50
CA SER A 225 12.66 13.48 21.36
C SER A 225 13.85 12.56 21.67
N SER A 226 13.85 11.95 22.85
CA SER A 226 14.88 10.97 23.22
C SER A 226 14.65 9.63 22.52
N VAL A 227 15.71 8.82 22.39
CA VAL A 227 15.60 7.42 21.95
C VAL A 227 14.60 6.64 22.81
N ARG A 228 14.56 6.90 24.12
CA ARG A 228 13.56 6.32 25.02
C ARG A 228 12.13 6.65 24.59
N ALA A 229 11.82 7.93 24.33
CA ALA A 229 10.47 8.33 23.90
C ALA A 229 10.08 7.67 22.58
N PHE A 230 11.02 7.59 21.64
CA PHE A 230 10.84 6.88 20.38
C PHE A 230 10.55 5.38 20.58
N LEU A 231 11.31 4.69 21.43
CA LEU A 231 11.09 3.26 21.71
C LEU A 231 9.79 3.01 22.49
N GLN A 232 9.43 3.89 23.43
CA GLN A 232 8.16 3.83 24.15
C GLN A 232 6.96 3.98 23.21
N ALA A 233 7.06 4.84 22.19
CA ALA A 233 6.05 4.94 21.14
C ALA A 233 5.88 3.63 20.33
N MET A 234 6.88 2.75 20.33
CA MET A 234 6.83 1.41 19.72
C MET A 234 6.40 0.32 20.72
N GLY A 235 6.06 0.67 21.96
CA GLY A 235 5.63 -0.28 22.99
C GLY A 235 6.71 -0.73 23.97
N VAL A 236 7.96 -0.26 23.85
CA VAL A 236 9.03 -0.67 24.78
C VAL A 236 8.80 -0.07 26.16
N GLU A 237 8.72 -0.93 27.17
CA GLU A 237 8.68 -0.53 28.57
C GLU A 237 10.08 -0.40 29.16
N PHE A 238 10.24 0.49 30.16
CA PHE A 238 11.50 0.73 30.84
C PHE A 238 11.34 0.62 32.36
N ALA A 239 12.24 -0.13 33.01
CA ALA A 239 12.41 -0.15 34.46
C ALA A 239 13.57 0.78 34.84
N GLY A 240 13.26 2.01 35.27
CA GLY A 240 14.29 3.04 35.42
C GLY A 240 14.81 3.47 34.05
N ASP A 241 16.11 3.28 33.79
CA ASP A 241 16.77 3.55 32.50
C ASP A 241 17.03 2.29 31.67
N THR A 242 16.64 1.11 32.16
CA THR A 242 16.86 -0.17 31.46
C THR A 242 15.58 -0.62 30.75
N PRO A 243 15.65 -0.98 29.45
CA PRO A 243 14.49 -1.52 28.73
C PRO A 243 14.14 -2.91 29.25
N ILE A 244 12.85 -3.23 29.28
CA ILE A 244 12.34 -4.54 29.73
C ILE A 244 12.30 -5.48 28.53
N SER A 245 12.79 -6.72 28.72
CA SER A 245 12.74 -7.79 27.71
C SER A 245 11.33 -7.96 27.16
N MET A 246 11.21 -8.07 25.83
CA MET A 246 9.94 -8.24 25.15
C MET A 246 10.12 -9.02 23.85
N ASP A 247 9.14 -9.88 23.57
CA ASP A 247 9.00 -10.50 22.25
C ASP A 247 8.81 -9.44 21.15
N PRO A 248 9.09 -9.79 19.88
CA PRO A 248 8.92 -8.84 18.79
C PRO A 248 7.48 -8.29 18.69
N GLU A 249 7.36 -6.97 18.81
CA GLU A 249 6.14 -6.22 18.52
C GLU A 249 6.30 -5.47 17.20
N TYR A 250 5.19 -5.26 16.50
CA TYR A 250 5.20 -4.56 15.21
C TYR A 250 3.90 -3.83 14.93
N GLY A 251 3.97 -2.92 13.96
CA GLY A 251 2.82 -2.21 13.48
C GLY A 251 3.12 -1.36 12.25
N TYR A 252 2.25 -0.39 12.02
CA TYR A 252 2.39 0.60 10.96
C TYR A 252 2.24 2.00 11.54
N PHE A 253 3.06 2.94 11.09
CA PHE A 253 3.00 4.34 11.49
C PHE A 253 2.27 5.21 10.44
N GLY A 254 2.09 6.51 10.74
CA GLY A 254 1.23 7.40 9.99
C GLY A 254 -0.24 6.97 10.13
N ILE A 255 -1.02 7.08 9.04
CA ILE A 255 -2.42 6.61 8.99
C ILE A 255 -2.50 5.06 8.92
N GLY A 256 -1.39 4.34 9.08
CA GLY A 256 -1.36 2.87 9.00
C GLY A 256 -0.98 2.35 7.61
N GLY A 257 -0.01 3.01 6.97
CA GLY A 257 0.49 2.62 5.64
C GLY A 257 -0.60 2.60 4.56
N TRP A 258 -0.56 1.61 3.67
CA TRP A 258 -1.56 1.49 2.59
C TRP A 258 -2.97 1.22 3.10
N ARG A 259 -3.13 0.50 4.22
CA ARG A 259 -4.44 0.31 4.83
C ARG A 259 -5.07 1.66 5.17
N GLY A 260 -4.30 2.52 5.85
CA GLY A 260 -4.71 3.89 6.14
C GLY A 260 -5.13 4.69 4.91
N ASN A 261 -4.35 4.59 3.84
CA ASN A 261 -4.66 5.29 2.59
C ASN A 261 -6.01 4.85 2.00
N TYR A 262 -6.28 3.55 1.98
CA TYR A 262 -7.53 3.03 1.46
C TYR A 262 -8.70 3.37 2.38
N GLU A 263 -8.55 3.27 3.70
CA GLU A 263 -9.57 3.72 4.65
C GLU A 263 -9.91 5.21 4.49
N GLN A 264 -8.93 6.07 4.15
CA GLN A 264 -9.19 7.49 3.88
C GLN A 264 -9.96 7.71 2.57
N ILE A 265 -9.68 6.93 1.52
CA ILE A 265 -10.48 6.95 0.28
C ILE A 265 -11.92 6.53 0.59
N GLU A 266 -12.09 5.45 1.34
CA GLU A 266 -13.40 4.95 1.76
C GLU A 266 -14.18 6.02 2.54
N ARG A 267 -13.56 6.63 3.56
CA ARG A 267 -14.16 7.72 4.35
C ARG A 267 -14.50 8.94 3.51
N TYR A 268 -13.67 9.27 2.52
CA TYR A 268 -13.92 10.41 1.62
C TYR A 268 -15.16 10.17 0.75
N LEU A 269 -15.35 8.95 0.27
CA LEU A 269 -16.45 8.57 -0.62
C LEU A 269 -17.79 8.46 0.11
N VAL A 270 -17.82 7.89 1.31
CA VAL A 270 -19.08 7.68 2.06
C VAL A 270 -19.81 9.00 2.31
N GLY A 271 -21.11 9.01 2.00
CA GLY A 271 -21.99 10.18 2.12
C GLY A 271 -21.93 11.15 0.93
N ARG A 272 -21.07 10.91 -0.07
CA ARG A 272 -21.06 11.68 -1.32
C ARG A 272 -21.99 11.08 -2.35
N ASN A 273 -22.43 11.90 -3.29
CA ASN A 273 -23.17 11.44 -4.45
C ASN A 273 -22.18 10.99 -5.54
N ALA A 274 -22.26 9.73 -5.96
CA ALA A 274 -21.34 9.13 -6.93
C ALA A 274 -21.39 9.83 -8.31
N ARG A 275 -22.50 10.51 -8.64
CA ARG A 275 -22.62 11.30 -9.88
C ARG A 275 -21.85 12.63 -9.84
N SER A 276 -21.43 13.06 -8.65
CA SER A 276 -20.63 14.27 -8.43
C SER A 276 -19.14 13.98 -8.19
N VAL A 277 -18.78 12.70 -8.11
CA VAL A 277 -17.41 12.22 -7.89
C VAL A 277 -17.17 11.13 -8.91
N ASP A 278 -16.90 11.51 -10.16
CA ASP A 278 -16.64 10.58 -11.28
C ASP A 278 -15.17 10.11 -11.33
N SER A 279 -14.32 10.68 -10.47
CA SER A 279 -12.92 10.31 -10.32
C SER A 279 -12.45 10.54 -8.88
N LEU A 280 -11.46 9.75 -8.43
CA LEU A 280 -10.76 10.03 -7.17
C LEU A 280 -9.71 11.15 -7.33
N VAL A 281 -9.38 11.52 -8.57
CA VAL A 281 -8.43 12.59 -8.89
C VAL A 281 -9.19 13.88 -9.14
N ASP A 282 -8.81 14.95 -8.44
CA ASP A 282 -9.31 16.30 -8.73
C ASP A 282 -8.57 16.89 -9.93
N TRP A 283 -9.29 17.03 -11.05
CA TRP A 283 -8.78 17.55 -12.32
C TRP A 283 -8.99 19.06 -12.49
N VAL A 284 -9.64 19.72 -11.54
CA VAL A 284 -10.02 21.15 -11.62
C VAL A 284 -8.82 22.12 -11.69
N PRO A 285 -7.63 21.87 -11.10
CA PRO A 285 -6.51 22.80 -11.22
C PRO A 285 -6.03 22.99 -12.67
N ASP A 286 -5.97 24.23 -13.15
CA ASP A 286 -5.60 24.61 -14.53
C ASP A 286 -4.32 23.95 -15.07
N ARG A 287 -3.35 23.67 -14.18
CA ARG A 287 -2.08 23.01 -14.52
C ARG A 287 -2.24 21.57 -15.05
N PHE A 288 -3.40 20.94 -14.88
CA PHE A 288 -3.68 19.57 -15.34
C PHE A 288 -4.69 19.52 -16.50
N ASN A 289 -5.38 20.62 -16.75
CA ASN A 289 -6.45 20.73 -17.74
C ASN A 289 -5.96 20.47 -19.18
N SER A 290 -4.72 20.87 -19.51
CA SER A 290 -4.14 20.65 -20.83
C SER A 290 -3.69 19.21 -21.13
N ALA A 291 -3.70 18.32 -20.12
CA ALA A 291 -3.31 16.92 -20.28
C ALA A 291 -4.49 16.00 -20.66
N ILE A 292 -5.69 16.57 -20.82
CA ILE A 292 -6.95 15.88 -21.15
C ILE A 292 -7.29 16.14 -22.63
N ASN A 293 -7.20 15.15 -23.51
CA ASN A 293 -7.67 15.27 -24.90
C ASN A 293 -8.20 13.95 -25.49
N GLU A 294 -8.78 14.02 -26.70
CA GLU A 294 -9.46 12.89 -27.37
C GLU A 294 -8.55 11.69 -27.68
N GLN A 295 -7.24 11.89 -27.80
CA GLN A 295 -6.25 10.83 -28.07
C GLN A 295 -5.60 10.33 -26.78
N ASN A 296 -5.88 11.03 -25.68
CA ASN A 296 -5.11 10.98 -24.48
C ASN A 296 -5.98 11.52 -23.33
N GLN A 297 -6.93 10.71 -22.89
CA GLN A 297 -7.52 10.89 -21.57
C GLN A 297 -6.58 10.28 -20.53
N PHE A 298 -5.27 10.61 -20.65
CA PHE A 298 -4.16 10.42 -19.72
C PHE A 298 -3.13 9.26 -19.85
N GLY A 299 -2.81 8.80 -21.05
CA GLY A 299 -1.48 8.26 -21.36
C GLY A 299 -0.55 9.32 -21.95
N VAL A 300 -0.02 10.28 -21.17
CA VAL A 300 0.73 11.44 -21.69
C VAL A 300 1.81 11.01 -22.70
N ASP A 301 1.67 11.48 -23.94
CA ASP A 301 2.57 11.23 -25.07
C ASP A 301 3.78 12.18 -24.99
N VAL A 302 4.51 12.07 -23.87
CA VAL A 302 5.75 12.79 -23.60
C VAL A 302 6.83 11.78 -23.21
N PRO A 303 8.10 12.04 -23.55
CA PRO A 303 9.19 11.07 -23.39
C PRO A 303 9.13 10.37 -22.03
N THR A 304 9.09 9.04 -22.10
CA THR A 304 9.09 8.08 -20.99
C THR A 304 9.65 8.67 -19.68
N GLY A 305 8.76 9.03 -18.75
CA GLY A 305 9.15 9.54 -17.43
C GLY A 305 8.30 10.67 -16.82
N ALA A 306 7.26 11.18 -17.50
CA ALA A 306 6.58 12.41 -17.10
C ALA A 306 5.38 12.29 -16.14
N THR A 307 4.97 11.11 -15.68
CA THR A 307 4.01 10.99 -14.56
C THR A 307 4.70 11.28 -13.21
N ARG A 308 5.21 12.51 -13.05
CA ARG A 308 5.70 13.01 -11.75
C ARG A 308 4.53 13.58 -10.95
N THR A 309 3.84 12.67 -10.27
CA THR A 309 3.30 12.82 -8.92
C THR A 309 2.55 14.13 -8.58
N VAL A 310 1.21 14.09 -8.57
CA VAL A 310 0.42 15.08 -7.82
C VAL A 310 0.26 14.57 -6.39
N GLN A 311 1.26 14.84 -5.56
CA GLN A 311 1.14 14.77 -4.11
C GLN A 311 0.84 16.21 -3.64
N ASN A 312 -0.39 16.48 -3.20
CA ASN A 312 -0.64 17.61 -2.32
C ASN A 312 -1.08 17.07 -0.96
N SER A 313 -0.10 16.68 -0.15
CA SER A 313 -0.26 16.11 1.19
C SER A 313 -0.77 17.12 2.24
N VAL A 314 -1.13 18.34 1.84
CA VAL A 314 -1.53 19.44 2.73
C VAL A 314 -3.07 19.60 2.79
N ASP A 315 -3.83 19.11 1.80
CA ASP A 315 -5.27 19.40 1.65
C ASP A 315 -6.18 18.31 2.25
N GLY A 316 -5.81 17.72 3.40
CA GLY A 316 -6.67 16.76 4.11
C GLY A 316 -6.74 15.34 3.50
N ILE A 317 -6.15 15.14 2.31
CA ILE A 317 -5.74 13.83 1.78
C ILE A 317 -4.28 13.56 2.22
N ALA A 318 -3.99 13.77 3.50
CA ALA A 318 -2.65 13.56 4.05
C ALA A 318 -2.38 12.04 4.14
N GLY A 319 -2.01 11.43 3.01
CA GLY A 319 -1.61 10.02 2.93
C GLY A 319 -2.06 9.35 1.63
N ALA A 320 -3.25 9.66 1.12
CA ALA A 320 -3.76 9.00 -0.07
C ALA A 320 -3.03 9.54 -1.31
N THR A 321 -2.15 8.70 -1.85
CA THR A 321 -1.49 8.94 -3.11
C THR A 321 -2.48 8.62 -4.24
N VAL A 322 -3.54 9.43 -4.41
CA VAL A 322 -4.43 9.30 -5.57
C VAL A 322 -3.75 10.00 -6.74
N ARG A 323 -2.78 9.28 -7.32
CA ARG A 323 -2.24 9.62 -8.64
C ARG A 323 -3.31 9.24 -9.66
N MET A 324 -3.00 9.45 -10.92
CA MET A 324 -3.48 8.59 -11.99
C MET A 324 -3.19 7.12 -11.71
N SER A 325 -4.02 6.50 -10.89
CA SER A 325 -3.69 5.27 -10.20
C SER A 325 -4.80 4.26 -10.36
N ARG A 326 -4.40 3.00 -10.32
CA ARG A 326 -5.26 1.82 -10.25
C ARG A 326 -6.48 1.99 -9.32
N GLU A 327 -6.35 2.75 -8.21
CA GLU A 327 -7.47 3.08 -7.31
C GLU A 327 -8.59 3.82 -8.05
N SER A 328 -8.25 4.90 -8.78
CA SER A 328 -9.24 5.67 -9.55
C SER A 328 -9.84 4.83 -10.68
N THR A 329 -9.03 4.02 -11.38
CA THR A 329 -9.54 3.10 -12.42
C THR A 329 -10.58 2.14 -11.83
N SER A 330 -10.26 1.50 -10.70
CA SER A 330 -11.17 0.55 -10.06
C SER A 330 -12.45 1.22 -9.55
N TYR A 331 -12.35 2.45 -9.03
CA TYR A 331 -13.52 3.23 -8.63
C TYR A 331 -14.41 3.61 -9.83
N GLN A 332 -13.82 4.09 -10.92
CA GLN A 332 -14.56 4.40 -12.14
C GLN A 332 -15.26 3.17 -12.71
N ARG A 333 -14.62 2.00 -12.68
CA ARG A 333 -15.30 0.76 -13.07
C ARG A 333 -16.44 0.34 -12.14
N ALA A 334 -16.38 0.68 -10.85
CA ALA A 334 -17.52 0.50 -9.96
C ALA A 334 -18.68 1.42 -10.36
N LEU A 335 -18.37 2.63 -10.87
CA LEU A 335 -19.38 3.53 -11.44
C LEU A 335 -19.92 3.04 -12.80
N VAL A 336 -19.12 2.35 -13.60
CA VAL A 336 -19.58 1.67 -14.83
C VAL A 336 -20.56 0.56 -14.48
N ASP A 337 -20.23 -0.26 -13.48
CA ASP A 337 -21.11 -1.32 -12.98
C ASP A 337 -22.43 -0.76 -12.41
N ALA A 338 -22.38 0.43 -11.80
CA ALA A 338 -23.58 1.17 -11.36
C ALA A 338 -24.36 1.86 -12.50
N GLY A 339 -23.88 1.81 -13.75
CA GLY A 339 -24.51 2.50 -14.89
C GLY A 339 -24.38 4.03 -14.85
N ILE A 340 -23.46 4.58 -14.05
CA ILE A 340 -23.19 6.01 -13.93
C ILE A 340 -22.20 6.48 -15.01
N LEU A 341 -21.18 5.66 -15.31
CA LEU A 341 -20.19 5.90 -16.36
C LEU A 341 -20.28 4.84 -17.46
N ASN A 342 -19.68 5.13 -18.63
CA ASN A 342 -19.42 4.09 -19.62
C ASN A 342 -17.97 3.60 -19.50
N GLU A 343 -17.69 2.36 -19.92
CA GLU A 343 -16.31 1.85 -19.94
C GLU A 343 -15.37 2.71 -20.81
N SER A 344 -15.90 3.38 -21.85
CA SER A 344 -15.13 4.33 -22.66
C SER A 344 -14.64 5.56 -21.89
N ASP A 345 -15.26 5.85 -20.76
CA ASP A 345 -14.96 7.00 -19.91
C ASP A 345 -13.98 6.63 -18.78
N VAL A 346 -13.62 5.34 -18.66
CA VAL A 346 -12.69 4.84 -17.64
C VAL A 346 -11.26 5.21 -18.01
N ILE A 347 -10.57 5.85 -17.06
CA ILE A 347 -9.17 6.22 -17.20
C ILE A 347 -8.32 5.08 -16.62
N ILE A 348 -7.54 4.41 -17.48
CA ILE A 348 -6.61 3.36 -17.06
C ILE A 348 -5.38 4.01 -16.41
N GLY A 349 -5.42 4.10 -15.08
CA GLY A 349 -4.31 4.54 -14.25
C GLY A 349 -3.13 3.56 -14.21
N ARG A 350 -1.98 4.04 -13.72
CA ARG A 350 -0.80 3.21 -13.50
C ARG A 350 -1.04 2.24 -12.34
N PHE A 351 -0.66 0.98 -12.56
CA PHE A 351 -0.64 -0.04 -11.51
C PHE A 351 0.62 0.02 -10.65
#